data_AF-D4XVK0-F1
#
_entry.id   AF-D4XVK0-F1
#
_cell.length_a   1.000
_cell.length_b   1.000
_cell.length_c   1.000
_cell.angle_alpha   90.00
_cell.angle_beta   90.00
_cell.angle_gamma   90.00
#
_symmetry.space_group_name_H-M   'P 1'
#
loop_
_entity.id
_entity.type
_entity.pdbx_description
1 polymer ?
#
loop_
_entity_poly.entity_id
_entity_poly.type
_entity_poly.pdbx_seq_one_letter_code
_entity_poly.pdbx_strand_id
1 'polypeptide(L)'
;MDYISTKDLYFNFTQFFKVYTKDDPFLPSQEHIGKFINQKDVKAFLDLLVGQYNLKETKNNTNYPFSTEEFREYFKHTLWMLPGVKEAKALADLLKKHEIFSLFEIINVAGDGDEKADRLEKKHLDNLNAHIGNDPSKTRTITLSCGRLTTGVTVRPWTGVFMLYGGQNTSAISYLQTIFRVQSPWQVNGFIKEQAYVFDFSPDRALKIVYDMASNKTANLLNNNRSNDKLVEENITKFLKFCPVIAIKGSIMKNADVKYILSEIKRSLINRVASNSFDDDRIFSKENIEFDLDLELITRIGNTISKSSIRNKPKTSIVINQNNISENETVNSLEIIKHPKTEEEKARNQRLKEIRNSKLVLRSIAVRFPLMFYGKDDYLDENFDLSNLTELIKDDFWEEFMPKGVTKQNFKEIKYYFDKTVFIGAGNNIR
;
A
#
# COMPACT_ATOMS: atom_id res chain seq x y z
N MET A 1 -10.80 -0.97 19.34
CA MET A 1 -9.77 -0.82 18.30
C MET A 1 -10.41 -1.18 16.96
N ASP A 2 -11.16 -0.27 16.35
CA ASP A 2 -11.89 -0.51 15.08
C ASP A 2 -11.16 0.12 13.87
N TYR A 3 -9.83 0.22 13.96
CA TYR A 3 -8.97 0.76 12.89
C TYR A 3 -8.47 -0.30 11.92
N ILE A 4 -8.75 -1.56 12.24
CA ILE A 4 -8.51 -2.71 11.39
C ILE A 4 -9.72 -2.82 10.48
N SER A 5 -9.51 -2.70 9.17
CA SER A 5 -10.59 -2.98 8.22
C SER A 5 -11.03 -4.43 8.41
N THR A 6 -12.33 -4.68 8.54
CA THR A 6 -12.86 -6.05 8.66
C THR A 6 -12.54 -6.95 7.47
N LYS A 7 -12.01 -6.38 6.37
CA LYS A 7 -11.48 -7.09 5.20
C LYS A 7 -9.95 -7.07 5.06
N ASP A 8 -9.26 -6.23 5.82
CA ASP A 8 -7.84 -5.94 5.67
C ASP A 8 -7.24 -5.80 7.08
N LEU A 9 -6.37 -6.73 7.50
CA LEU A 9 -5.67 -6.79 8.80
C LEU A 9 -4.74 -5.59 9.10
N TYR A 10 -4.92 -4.47 8.40
CA TYR A 10 -4.01 -3.34 8.32
C TYR A 10 -4.60 -2.09 8.95
N PHE A 11 -3.71 -1.27 9.52
CA PHE A 11 -4.04 0.05 10.01
C PHE A 11 -4.44 0.97 8.83
N ASN A 12 -5.67 1.48 8.86
CA ASN A 12 -6.20 2.29 7.77
C ASN A 12 -6.25 3.77 8.18
N PHE A 13 -5.34 4.58 7.62
CA PHE A 13 -5.29 6.02 7.91
C PHE A 13 -6.55 6.79 7.47
N THR A 14 -7.25 6.34 6.43
CA THR A 14 -8.52 6.96 6.01
C THR A 14 -9.60 6.76 7.08
N GLN A 15 -9.64 5.60 7.74
CA GLN A 15 -10.55 5.37 8.87
C GLN A 15 -10.06 6.07 10.14
N PHE A 16 -8.75 6.03 10.40
CA PHE A 16 -8.14 6.68 11.56
C PHE A 16 -8.42 8.18 11.60
N PHE A 17 -8.19 8.88 10.49
CA PHE A 17 -8.45 10.31 10.35
C PHE A 17 -9.88 10.66 9.95
N LYS A 18 -10.83 9.71 9.99
CA LYS A 18 -12.21 9.99 9.60
C LYS A 18 -12.80 11.13 10.44
N VAL A 19 -13.44 12.08 9.77
CA VAL A 19 -14.10 13.23 10.38
C VAL A 19 -15.62 13.10 10.31
N TYR A 20 -16.32 13.70 11.27
CA TYR A 20 -17.76 13.83 11.22
C TYR A 20 -18.20 14.80 10.11
N THR A 21 -19.22 14.40 9.36
CA THR A 21 -19.90 15.14 8.32
C THR A 21 -21.36 15.41 8.71
N LYS A 22 -22.03 16.30 7.96
CA LYS A 22 -23.44 16.63 8.21
C LYS A 22 -24.38 15.43 8.08
N ASP A 23 -24.00 14.47 7.24
CA ASP A 23 -24.82 13.31 6.88
C ASP A 23 -24.48 12.07 7.71
N ASP A 24 -23.57 12.18 8.69
CA ASP A 24 -23.18 11.03 9.50
C ASP A 24 -24.33 10.61 10.44
N PRO A 25 -24.81 9.35 10.39
CA PRO A 25 -25.94 8.88 11.20
C PRO A 25 -25.70 8.95 12.71
N PHE A 26 -24.44 8.93 13.12
CA PHE A 26 -24.00 8.93 14.52
C PHE A 26 -23.33 10.26 14.90
N LEU A 27 -23.67 11.36 14.24
CA LEU A 27 -23.16 12.70 14.57
C LEU A 27 -23.61 13.08 16.00
N PRO A 28 -22.70 13.30 16.96
CA PRO A 28 -23.08 13.59 18.35
C PRO A 28 -23.76 14.95 18.50
N SER A 29 -23.28 15.97 17.78
CA SER A 29 -23.89 17.30 17.70
C SER A 29 -23.36 18.06 16.48
N GLN A 30 -24.02 19.14 16.09
CA GLN A 30 -23.59 20.00 14.97
C GLN A 30 -22.18 20.58 15.17
N GLU A 31 -21.74 20.79 16.41
CA GLU A 31 -20.40 21.28 16.73
C GLU A 31 -19.27 20.26 16.47
N HIS A 32 -19.61 18.99 16.22
CA HIS A 32 -18.65 17.94 15.91
C HIS A 32 -18.34 17.87 14.42
N ILE A 33 -19.11 18.54 13.55
CA ILE A 33 -18.86 18.55 12.11
C ILE A 33 -17.44 19.08 11.84
N GLY A 34 -16.67 18.33 11.06
CA GLY A 34 -15.27 18.63 10.75
C GLY A 34 -14.27 18.27 11.85
N LYS A 35 -14.70 17.68 12.98
CA LYS A 35 -13.81 17.09 13.98
C LYS A 35 -13.59 15.60 13.71
N PHE A 36 -12.47 15.07 14.19
CA PHE A 36 -12.19 13.64 14.11
C PHE A 36 -13.19 12.81 14.91
N ILE A 37 -13.66 11.72 14.32
CA ILE A 37 -14.40 10.68 15.03
C ILE A 37 -13.50 10.06 16.11
N ASN A 38 -12.24 9.81 15.75
CA ASN A 38 -11.24 9.16 16.60
C ASN A 38 -10.29 10.17 17.27
N GLN A 39 -10.79 11.34 17.68
CA GLN A 39 -9.94 12.45 18.12
C GLN A 39 -8.97 12.09 19.25
N LYS A 40 -9.38 11.21 20.19
CA LYS A 40 -8.51 10.74 21.28
C LYS A 40 -7.30 9.97 20.77
N ASP A 41 -7.50 9.09 19.80
CA ASP A 41 -6.42 8.26 19.25
C ASP A 41 -5.52 9.06 18.31
N VAL A 42 -6.07 10.01 17.56
CA VAL A 42 -5.27 10.97 16.80
C VAL A 42 -4.39 11.81 17.74
N LYS A 43 -4.93 12.26 18.88
CA LYS A 43 -4.12 12.97 19.89
C LYS A 43 -3.03 12.05 20.46
N ALA A 44 -3.36 10.82 20.82
CA ALA A 44 -2.37 9.85 21.33
C ALA A 44 -1.25 9.58 20.31
N PHE A 45 -1.57 9.54 19.01
CA PHE A 45 -0.58 9.45 17.94
C PHE A 45 0.35 10.67 17.91
N LEU A 46 -0.18 11.89 18.05
CA LEU A 46 0.64 13.10 18.13
C LEU A 46 1.53 13.10 19.39
N ASP A 47 0.97 12.71 20.54
CA ASP A 47 1.70 12.56 21.80
C ASP A 47 2.85 11.52 21.66
N LEU A 48 2.64 10.45 20.87
CA LEU A 48 3.66 9.45 20.55
C LEU A 48 4.82 10.04 19.74
N LEU A 49 4.52 10.84 18.70
CA LEU A 49 5.54 11.46 17.85
C LEU A 49 6.48 12.38 18.64
N VAL A 50 5.99 12.97 19.74
CA VAL A 50 6.75 13.83 20.63
C VAL A 50 7.30 13.10 21.86
N GLY A 51 7.19 11.78 21.92
CA GLY A 51 7.74 10.96 23.01
C GLY A 51 7.03 11.12 24.37
N GLN A 52 5.83 11.68 24.41
CA GLN A 52 5.06 11.94 25.63
C GLN A 52 4.23 10.72 26.11
N TYR A 53 4.30 9.59 25.43
CA TYR A 53 3.53 8.40 25.81
C TYR A 53 4.12 7.70 27.04
N ASN A 54 3.25 7.27 27.97
CA ASN A 54 3.55 6.66 29.28
C ASN A 54 4.23 5.28 29.20
N LEU A 55 5.41 5.20 28.60
CA LEU A 55 6.31 4.07 28.77
C LEU A 55 7.36 4.51 29.80
N LYS A 56 7.32 3.91 30.99
CA LYS A 56 8.21 4.19 32.13
C LYS A 56 9.72 4.07 31.80
N GLU A 57 10.07 3.60 30.60
CA GLU A 57 11.44 3.27 30.18
C GLU A 57 12.05 4.26 29.16
N THR A 58 11.31 5.27 28.66
CA THR A 58 11.71 5.98 27.43
C THR A 58 12.09 7.44 27.60
N LYS A 59 12.45 7.94 28.79
CA LYS A 59 12.76 9.38 28.92
C LYS A 59 14.02 9.85 28.18
N ASN A 60 14.98 8.96 27.86
CA ASN A 60 16.28 9.36 27.30
C ASN A 60 16.70 8.63 26.00
N ASN A 61 15.89 7.74 25.43
CA ASN A 61 16.29 6.97 24.24
C ASN A 61 15.11 6.63 23.32
N THR A 62 14.40 7.64 22.82
CA THR A 62 13.31 7.45 21.85
C THR A 62 13.74 7.95 20.49
N ASN A 63 13.35 7.19 19.49
CA ASN A 63 13.66 7.41 18.09
C ASN A 63 12.50 8.10 17.34
N TYR A 64 11.58 8.73 18.09
CA TYR A 64 10.43 9.42 17.50
C TYR A 64 10.82 10.83 17.02
N PRO A 65 10.35 11.25 15.83
CA PRO A 65 10.86 12.43 15.13
C PRO A 65 10.65 13.78 15.83
N PHE A 66 9.79 13.90 16.84
CA PHE A 66 9.64 15.18 17.56
C PHE A 66 9.88 15.02 19.06
N SER A 67 10.51 13.93 19.47
CA SER A 67 10.71 13.59 20.89
C SER A 67 11.75 14.45 21.59
N THR A 68 12.90 14.68 20.95
CA THR A 68 14.01 15.47 21.50
C THR A 68 14.07 16.85 20.85
N GLU A 69 14.76 17.79 21.50
CA GLU A 69 15.01 19.12 20.92
C GLU A 69 15.87 19.02 19.66
N GLU A 70 16.88 18.15 19.65
CA GLU A 70 17.71 17.86 18.47
C GLU A 70 16.87 17.41 17.28
N PHE A 71 15.94 16.47 17.47
CA PHE A 71 15.05 16.06 16.39
C PHE A 71 14.10 17.17 15.97
N ARG A 72 13.54 17.95 16.90
CA ARG A 72 12.72 19.12 16.55
C ARG A 72 13.50 20.18 15.76
N GLU A 73 14.79 20.30 16.03
CA GLU A 73 15.71 21.21 15.33
C GLU A 73 16.11 20.68 13.95
N TYR A 74 16.15 19.36 13.77
CA TYR A 74 16.34 18.73 12.46
C TYR A 74 15.07 18.79 11.60
N PHE A 75 13.91 18.51 12.21
CA PHE A 75 12.60 18.45 11.56
C PHE A 75 11.85 19.78 11.59
N LYS A 76 12.55 20.91 11.42
CA LYS A 76 11.93 22.25 11.37
C LYS A 76 10.88 22.38 10.30
N HIS A 77 11.13 21.81 9.12
CA HIS A 77 10.20 21.86 7.99
C HIS A 77 9.85 20.45 7.55
N THR A 78 8.58 20.06 7.72
CA THR A 78 8.11 18.74 7.33
C THR A 78 6.87 18.81 6.45
N LEU A 79 6.74 17.83 5.56
CA LEU A 79 5.56 17.63 4.71
C LEU A 79 4.74 16.46 5.25
N TRP A 80 3.45 16.66 5.50
CA TRP A 80 2.55 15.63 6.01
C TRP A 80 1.46 15.38 4.98
N MET A 81 1.45 14.16 4.46
CA MET A 81 0.53 13.74 3.41
C MET A 81 -0.70 13.06 4.01
N LEU A 82 -1.89 13.58 3.73
CA LEU A 82 -3.15 13.22 4.38
C LEU A 82 -4.18 12.68 3.39
N PRO A 83 -5.16 11.88 3.86
CA PRO A 83 -6.10 11.20 2.97
C PRO A 83 -7.12 12.14 2.30
N GLY A 84 -7.34 13.34 2.81
CA GLY A 84 -8.30 14.29 2.25
C GLY A 84 -8.26 15.68 2.88
N VAL A 85 -9.02 16.59 2.27
CA VAL A 85 -9.05 18.03 2.61
C VAL A 85 -9.70 18.27 3.99
N LYS A 86 -10.78 17.55 4.29
CA LYS A 86 -11.50 17.71 5.56
C LYS A 86 -10.65 17.22 6.73
N GLU A 87 -9.95 16.12 6.52
CA GLU A 87 -9.01 15.51 7.46
C GLU A 87 -7.80 16.40 7.69
N ALA A 88 -7.27 17.02 6.63
CA ALA A 88 -6.18 17.99 6.75
C ALA A 88 -6.57 19.24 7.55
N LYS A 89 -7.79 19.73 7.35
CA LYS A 89 -8.33 20.85 8.13
C LYS A 89 -8.46 20.47 9.61
N ALA A 90 -9.06 19.32 9.91
CA ALA A 90 -9.20 18.83 11.28
C ALA A 90 -7.84 18.61 11.97
N LEU A 91 -6.84 18.08 11.25
CA LEU A 91 -5.50 17.89 11.79
C LEU A 91 -4.80 19.22 12.05
N ALA A 92 -4.97 20.20 11.16
CA ALA A 92 -4.39 21.53 11.35
C ALA A 92 -4.88 22.17 12.66
N ASP A 93 -6.19 22.09 12.92
CA ASP A 93 -6.79 22.63 14.14
C ASP A 93 -6.31 21.91 15.40
N LEU A 94 -6.03 20.61 15.31
CA LEU A 94 -5.51 19.82 16.42
C LEU A 94 -4.03 20.12 16.70
N LEU A 95 -3.20 20.21 15.65
CA LEU A 95 -1.76 20.54 15.75
C LEU A 95 -1.55 21.91 16.39
N LYS A 96 -2.35 22.91 16.00
CA LYS A 96 -2.30 24.27 16.59
C LYS A 96 -2.60 24.30 18.09
N LYS A 97 -3.34 23.32 18.60
CA LYS A 97 -3.72 23.21 20.03
C LYS A 97 -2.79 22.30 20.82
N HIS A 98 -1.93 21.54 20.15
CA HIS A 98 -1.05 20.58 20.79
C HIS A 98 0.20 21.27 21.32
N GLU A 99 0.57 20.99 22.58
CA GLU A 99 1.66 21.65 23.32
C GLU A 99 2.96 21.84 22.53
N ILE A 100 3.43 20.77 21.87
CA ILE A 100 4.67 20.81 21.08
C ILE A 100 4.45 21.28 19.64
N PHE A 101 3.41 20.81 18.95
CA PHE A 101 3.18 21.15 17.54
C PHE A 101 2.72 22.59 17.34
N SER A 102 2.20 23.26 18.38
CA SER A 102 1.91 24.70 18.34
C SER A 102 3.16 25.57 18.19
N LEU A 103 4.36 25.00 18.37
CA LEU A 103 5.65 25.67 18.08
C LEU A 103 5.95 25.74 16.58
N PHE A 104 5.15 25.08 15.74
CA PHE A 104 5.29 25.05 14.29
C PHE A 104 4.16 25.84 13.64
N GLU A 105 4.50 26.58 12.59
CA GLU A 105 3.51 27.20 11.72
C GLU A 105 2.84 26.12 10.86
N ILE A 106 1.52 25.99 11.01
CA ILE A 106 0.76 24.93 10.34
C ILE A 106 0.17 25.46 9.03
N ILE A 107 0.76 25.01 7.92
CA ILE A 107 0.44 25.47 6.57
C ILE A 107 -0.38 24.40 5.87
N ASN A 108 -1.70 24.55 5.87
CA ASN A 108 -2.58 23.63 5.16
C ASN A 108 -2.73 24.04 3.69
N VAL A 109 -2.18 23.24 2.78
CA VAL A 109 -2.34 23.41 1.33
C VAL A 109 -3.35 22.44 0.73
N ALA A 110 -3.92 21.53 1.53
CA ALA A 110 -5.06 20.72 1.12
C ALA A 110 -6.31 21.61 1.05
N GLY A 111 -6.79 21.92 -0.15
CA GLY A 111 -7.96 22.77 -0.37
C GLY A 111 -8.85 22.22 -1.47
N ASP A 112 -10.09 22.70 -1.52
CA ASP A 112 -11.04 22.35 -2.57
C ASP A 112 -10.49 22.75 -3.95
N GLY A 113 -10.64 21.85 -4.91
CA GLY A 113 -10.17 22.03 -6.28
C GLY A 113 -11.18 22.82 -7.08
N ASP A 114 -11.00 24.14 -7.13
CA ASP A 114 -11.65 24.97 -8.16
C ASP A 114 -10.65 25.32 -9.28
N GLU A 115 -11.21 25.45 -10.48
CA GLU A 115 -10.67 25.21 -11.84
C GLU A 115 -9.49 26.08 -12.34
N LYS A 116 -8.53 26.49 -11.50
CA LYS A 116 -7.26 27.11 -11.96
C LYS A 116 -6.06 26.60 -11.18
N ALA A 117 -5.73 25.31 -11.39
CA ALA A 117 -4.72 24.56 -10.64
C ALA A 117 -3.35 25.27 -10.53
N ASP A 118 -2.81 25.80 -11.63
CA ASP A 118 -1.43 26.35 -11.65
C ASP A 118 -1.27 27.65 -10.85
N ARG A 119 -2.26 28.55 -10.91
CA ARG A 119 -2.21 29.82 -10.15
C ARG A 119 -2.37 29.59 -8.66
N LEU A 120 -3.16 28.58 -8.29
CA LEU A 120 -3.37 28.20 -6.90
C LEU A 120 -2.13 27.51 -6.33
N GLU A 121 -1.47 26.65 -7.11
CA GLU A 121 -0.23 25.98 -6.71
C GLU A 121 0.93 26.96 -6.47
N LYS A 122 1.12 27.93 -7.39
CA LYS A 122 2.10 29.00 -7.17
C LYS A 122 1.78 29.82 -5.91
N LYS A 123 0.52 30.19 -5.69
CA LYS A 123 0.12 30.92 -4.47
C LYS A 123 0.39 30.12 -3.20
N HIS A 124 0.13 28.81 -3.20
CA HIS A 124 0.43 27.94 -2.08
C HIS A 124 1.94 27.82 -1.82
N LEU A 125 2.74 27.70 -2.89
CA LEU A 125 4.20 27.68 -2.80
C LEU A 125 4.76 29.00 -2.29
N ASP A 126 4.29 30.14 -2.81
CA ASP A 126 4.69 31.47 -2.38
C ASP A 126 4.32 31.70 -0.91
N ASN A 127 3.11 31.29 -0.50
CA ASN A 127 2.69 31.35 0.90
C ASN A 127 3.57 30.47 1.81
N LEU A 128 3.90 29.26 1.38
CA LEU A 128 4.79 28.37 2.12
C LEU A 128 6.19 28.98 2.25
N ASN A 129 6.76 29.47 1.15
CA ASN A 129 8.07 30.13 1.15
C ASN A 129 8.09 31.39 2.01
N ALA A 130 6.98 32.14 2.08
CA ALA A 130 6.87 33.31 2.95
C ALA A 130 6.92 32.95 4.44
N HIS A 131 6.23 31.87 4.86
CA HIS A 131 6.25 31.40 6.25
C HIS A 131 7.57 30.73 6.64
N ILE A 132 8.20 30.04 5.68
CA ILE A 132 9.57 29.54 5.83
C ILE A 132 10.55 30.73 5.96
N GLY A 133 10.36 31.76 5.15
CA GLY A 133 11.19 32.96 5.13
C GLY A 133 12.57 32.76 4.49
N ASN A 134 13.34 33.83 4.47
CA ASN A 134 14.69 33.84 3.88
C ASN A 134 15.72 33.07 4.71
N ASP A 135 15.44 32.87 6.00
CA ASP A 135 16.28 32.11 6.93
C ASP A 135 15.48 30.95 7.55
N PRO A 136 15.41 29.80 6.87
CA PRO A 136 14.66 28.65 7.34
C PRO A 136 15.21 28.05 8.65
N SER A 137 16.40 28.46 9.09
CA SER A 137 16.91 28.06 10.40
C SER A 137 16.16 28.74 11.56
N LYS A 138 15.42 29.81 11.32
CA LYS A 138 14.71 30.56 12.38
C LYS A 138 13.22 30.23 12.48
N THR A 139 12.68 29.49 11.52
CA THR A 139 11.27 29.18 11.42
C THR A 139 11.04 27.68 11.54
N ARG A 140 9.81 27.30 11.87
CA ARG A 140 9.38 25.90 11.99
C ARG A 140 8.02 25.80 11.31
N THR A 141 7.86 24.88 10.37
CA THR A 141 6.64 24.73 9.58
C THR A 141 6.24 23.27 9.42
N ILE A 142 4.94 22.98 9.54
CA ILE A 142 4.36 21.70 9.14
C ILE A 142 3.42 21.97 7.95
N THR A 143 3.76 21.44 6.78
CA THR A 143 2.95 21.57 5.57
C THR A 143 2.01 20.38 5.47
N LEU A 144 0.69 20.61 5.48
CA LEU A 144 -0.32 19.55 5.29
C LEU A 144 -0.78 19.53 3.83
N SER A 145 -0.69 18.39 3.17
CA SER A 145 -1.08 18.22 1.76
C SER A 145 -1.86 16.93 1.53
N CYS A 146 -2.73 16.93 0.54
CA CYS A 146 -3.42 15.73 0.02
C CYS A 146 -2.99 15.40 -1.43
N GLY A 147 -1.80 15.84 -1.85
CA GLY A 147 -1.27 15.65 -3.21
C GLY A 147 -0.92 16.95 -3.97
N ARG A 148 -1.08 18.11 -3.34
CA ARG A 148 -0.57 19.39 -3.88
C ARG A 148 0.88 19.62 -3.46
N LEU A 149 1.63 20.39 -4.25
CA LEU A 149 3.06 20.65 -4.02
C LEU A 149 3.95 19.39 -4.08
N THR A 150 3.45 18.28 -4.61
CA THR A 150 4.22 17.05 -4.82
C THR A 150 4.70 16.89 -6.26
N THR A 151 4.17 17.69 -7.19
CA THR A 151 4.50 17.72 -8.61
C THR A 151 4.97 19.11 -9.04
N GLY A 152 6.00 19.21 -9.89
CA GLY A 152 6.40 20.47 -10.51
C GLY A 152 7.03 21.53 -9.59
N VAL A 153 7.08 21.32 -8.28
CA VAL A 153 7.66 22.26 -7.30
C VAL A 153 8.75 21.61 -6.45
N THR A 154 9.63 22.44 -5.89
CA THR A 154 10.73 22.01 -5.01
C THR A 154 10.81 22.92 -3.80
N VAL A 155 10.54 22.36 -2.61
CA VAL A 155 10.70 23.05 -1.32
C VAL A 155 11.93 22.45 -0.64
N ARG A 156 13.09 23.09 -0.88
CA ARG A 156 14.39 22.60 -0.40
C ARG A 156 14.50 22.48 1.12
N PRO A 157 13.86 23.32 1.95
CA PRO A 157 13.99 23.20 3.41
C PRO A 157 13.36 21.95 4.03
N TRP A 158 12.47 21.22 3.33
CA TRP A 158 11.86 20.02 3.92
C TRP A 158 12.89 18.94 4.28
N THR A 159 12.93 18.54 5.55
CA THR A 159 13.85 17.52 6.07
C THR A 159 13.17 16.17 6.36
N GLY A 160 11.84 16.14 6.40
CA GLY A 160 11.07 14.93 6.59
C GLY A 160 9.71 14.95 5.90
N VAL A 161 9.24 13.77 5.50
CA VAL A 161 7.88 13.56 5.01
C VAL A 161 7.16 12.50 5.83
N PHE A 162 5.90 12.76 6.20
CA PHE A 162 5.03 11.85 6.92
C PHE A 162 3.93 11.34 5.98
N MET A 163 3.93 10.04 5.72
CA MET A 163 2.96 9.39 4.83
C MET A 163 1.75 8.91 5.64
N LEU A 164 0.89 9.87 6.02
CA LEU A 164 -0.28 9.70 6.89
C LEU A 164 -1.58 9.40 6.11
N TYR A 165 -1.43 8.92 4.88
CA TYR A 165 -2.51 8.39 4.05
C TYR A 165 -2.11 6.98 3.63
N GLY A 166 -3.05 6.16 3.16
CA GLY A 166 -2.70 4.89 2.54
C GLY A 166 -3.77 3.83 2.64
N GLY A 167 -4.00 3.19 1.49
CA GLY A 167 -4.64 1.90 1.31
C GLY A 167 -3.97 1.16 0.14
N GLN A 168 -4.43 -0.05 -0.18
CA GLN A 168 -3.75 -0.98 -1.11
C GLN A 168 -3.60 -0.50 -2.56
N ASN A 169 -4.28 0.60 -2.94
CA ASN A 169 -4.33 1.17 -4.28
C ASN A 169 -3.49 2.46 -4.44
N THR A 170 -2.57 2.74 -3.51
CA THR A 170 -1.67 3.90 -3.66
C THR A 170 -0.67 3.65 -4.80
N SER A 171 -0.57 4.58 -5.76
CA SER A 171 0.41 4.51 -6.87
C SER A 171 1.85 4.58 -6.37
N ALA A 172 2.71 3.71 -6.91
CA ALA A 172 4.14 3.64 -6.61
C ALA A 172 4.88 4.90 -7.03
N ILE A 173 4.58 5.41 -8.24
CA ILE A 173 5.14 6.64 -8.79
C ILE A 173 4.72 7.85 -7.96
N SER A 174 3.44 7.98 -7.60
CA SER A 174 2.98 9.12 -6.79
C SER A 174 3.68 9.17 -5.43
N TYR A 175 3.84 8.01 -4.78
CA TYR A 175 4.60 7.89 -3.54
C TYR A 175 6.07 8.27 -3.73
N LEU A 176 6.76 7.69 -4.72
CA LEU A 176 8.17 7.96 -4.96
C LEU A 176 8.43 9.41 -5.36
N GLN A 177 7.55 10.00 -6.18
CA GLN A 177 7.57 11.43 -6.49
C GLN A 177 7.45 12.27 -5.23
N THR A 178 6.62 11.88 -4.28
CA THR A 178 6.45 12.62 -3.02
C THR A 178 7.69 12.50 -2.13
N ILE A 179 8.19 11.29 -1.88
CA ILE A 179 9.30 11.09 -0.93
C ILE A 179 10.63 11.62 -1.47
N PHE A 180 10.87 11.59 -2.78
CA PHE A 180 12.12 12.11 -3.34
C PHE A 180 12.19 13.64 -3.35
N ARG A 181 11.07 14.35 -3.12
CA ARG A 181 11.08 15.82 -3.03
C ARG A 181 11.85 16.30 -1.81
N VAL A 182 11.76 15.59 -0.68
CA VAL A 182 12.48 15.95 0.55
C VAL A 182 13.99 15.74 0.45
N GLN A 183 14.45 14.92 -0.50
CA GLN A 183 15.87 14.66 -0.76
C GLN A 183 16.57 15.80 -1.51
N SER A 184 15.85 16.84 -1.91
CA SER A 184 16.45 18.00 -2.59
C SER A 184 17.60 18.58 -1.76
N PRO A 185 18.83 18.66 -2.30
CA PRO A 185 19.97 19.21 -1.59
C PRO A 185 19.72 20.65 -1.16
N TRP A 186 20.12 20.97 0.07
CA TRP A 186 19.89 22.27 0.66
C TRP A 186 21.01 22.62 1.64
N GLN A 187 21.50 23.86 1.53
CA GLN A 187 22.49 24.43 2.42
C GLN A 187 22.09 25.87 2.74
N VAL A 188 22.06 26.22 4.03
CA VAL A 188 21.83 27.59 4.49
C VAL A 188 22.63 27.82 5.76
N ASN A 189 23.32 28.96 5.89
CA ASN A 189 23.98 29.39 7.14
C ASN A 189 24.83 28.30 7.83
N GLY A 190 25.55 27.48 7.05
CA GLY A 190 26.37 26.37 7.57
C GLY A 190 25.62 25.07 7.87
N PHE A 191 24.28 25.08 7.91
CA PHE A 191 23.47 23.86 7.92
C PHE A 191 23.51 23.22 6.53
N ILE A 192 23.96 21.97 6.45
CA ILE A 192 23.90 21.14 5.26
C ILE A 192 22.88 20.05 5.54
N LYS A 193 21.89 19.90 4.67
CA LYS A 193 20.97 18.77 4.75
C LYS A 193 21.73 17.50 4.37
N GLU A 194 22.19 16.76 5.37
CA GLU A 194 22.89 15.48 5.17
C GLU A 194 21.91 14.34 4.85
N GLN A 195 20.73 14.36 5.48
CA GLN A 195 19.76 13.27 5.39
C GLN A 195 18.32 13.81 5.21
N ALA A 196 17.45 13.02 4.60
CA ALA A 196 16.03 13.29 4.55
C ALA A 196 15.27 12.04 4.99
N TYR A 197 14.26 12.22 5.84
CA TYR A 197 13.54 11.12 6.45
C TYR A 197 12.16 10.92 5.85
N VAL A 198 11.76 9.66 5.70
CA VAL A 198 10.43 9.26 5.25
C VAL A 198 9.82 8.44 6.37
N PHE A 199 8.78 8.98 6.99
CA PHE A 199 7.99 8.29 8.00
C PHE A 199 6.78 7.66 7.30
N ASP A 200 6.94 6.39 6.89
CA ASP A 200 5.83 5.56 6.40
C ASP A 200 5.44 4.55 7.48
N PHE A 201 4.19 4.62 7.91
CA PHE A 201 3.61 3.72 8.91
C PHE A 201 2.89 2.52 8.27
N SER A 202 2.96 2.39 6.94
CA SER A 202 2.43 1.28 6.15
C SER A 202 3.60 0.51 5.52
N PRO A 203 4.24 -0.43 6.25
CA PRO A 203 5.42 -1.14 5.78
C PRO A 203 5.18 -1.82 4.44
N ASP A 204 4.07 -2.53 4.29
CA ASP A 204 3.74 -3.29 3.08
C ASP A 204 3.62 -2.44 1.82
N ARG A 205 3.20 -1.19 1.95
CA ARG A 205 3.11 -0.27 0.81
C ARG A 205 4.50 0.13 0.34
N ALA A 206 5.35 0.61 1.23
CA ALA A 206 6.71 1.00 0.86
C ALA A 206 7.44 -0.18 0.20
N LEU A 207 7.31 -1.38 0.79
CA LEU A 207 7.94 -2.58 0.26
C LEU A 207 7.32 -3.04 -1.07
N LYS A 208 5.99 -3.00 -1.22
CA LYS A 208 5.32 -3.29 -2.48
C LYS A 208 5.70 -2.31 -3.58
N ILE A 209 5.82 -1.03 -3.28
CA ILE A 209 6.24 -0.01 -4.25
C ILE A 209 7.66 -0.28 -4.74
N VAL A 210 8.55 -0.64 -3.82
CA VAL A 210 9.92 -1.05 -4.14
C VAL A 210 9.93 -2.30 -5.01
N TYR A 211 9.11 -3.30 -4.67
CA TYR A 211 8.94 -4.53 -5.46
C TYR A 211 8.34 -4.27 -6.85
N ASP A 212 7.27 -3.49 -6.94
CA ASP A 212 6.60 -3.14 -8.19
C ASP A 212 7.55 -2.35 -9.10
N MET A 213 8.36 -1.42 -8.56
CA MET A 213 9.39 -0.74 -9.34
C MET A 213 10.48 -1.69 -9.84
N ALA A 214 10.94 -2.58 -8.95
CA ALA A 214 11.94 -3.59 -9.29
C ALA A 214 11.43 -4.54 -10.38
N SER A 215 10.15 -4.92 -10.33
CA SER A 215 9.50 -5.85 -11.24
C SER A 215 9.07 -5.20 -12.56
N ASN A 216 8.63 -3.93 -12.53
CA ASN A 216 8.21 -3.21 -13.74
C ASN A 216 9.41 -2.79 -14.61
N LYS A 217 10.58 -2.52 -14.02
CA LYS A 217 11.83 -2.39 -14.79
C LYS A 217 12.17 -3.68 -15.55
N THR A 218 11.78 -4.83 -15.04
CA THR A 218 11.96 -6.13 -15.72
C THR A 218 11.05 -6.26 -16.94
N ALA A 219 9.80 -5.78 -16.86
CA ALA A 219 8.85 -5.85 -17.97
C ALA A 219 9.31 -5.06 -19.21
N ASN A 220 10.02 -3.94 -19.02
CA ASN A 220 10.57 -3.13 -20.11
C ASN A 220 11.88 -3.69 -20.70
N LEU A 221 12.44 -4.76 -20.13
CA LEU A 221 13.71 -5.37 -20.54
C LEU A 221 13.57 -6.82 -21.03
N LEU A 222 12.34 -7.29 -21.31
CA LEU A 222 12.08 -8.66 -21.75
C LEU A 222 12.60 -8.92 -23.17
N ASN A 223 13.89 -9.21 -23.22
CA ASN A 223 14.54 -9.99 -24.25
C ASN A 223 15.56 -10.99 -23.67
N ASN A 224 15.57 -11.27 -22.35
CA ASN A 224 16.59 -12.18 -21.78
C ASN A 224 16.11 -13.05 -20.61
N ASN A 225 16.35 -14.35 -20.80
CA ASN A 225 16.22 -15.55 -19.95
C ASN A 225 16.82 -15.47 -18.52
N ARG A 226 16.51 -14.46 -17.71
CA ARG A 226 16.89 -14.44 -16.28
C ARG A 226 15.67 -14.63 -15.39
N SER A 227 15.77 -15.50 -14.37
CA SER A 227 14.72 -15.68 -13.38
C SER A 227 14.38 -14.35 -12.73
N ASN A 228 13.08 -14.02 -12.74
CA ASN A 228 12.54 -12.72 -12.35
C ASN A 228 12.97 -12.33 -10.91
N ASP A 229 13.09 -13.32 -10.02
CA ASP A 229 13.46 -13.16 -8.61
C ASP A 229 14.87 -12.58 -8.39
N LYS A 230 15.88 -13.01 -9.15
CA LYS A 230 17.25 -12.50 -8.98
C LYS A 230 17.35 -11.03 -9.38
N LEU A 231 16.65 -10.64 -10.45
CA LEU A 231 16.63 -9.26 -10.89
C LEU A 231 15.85 -8.36 -9.93
N VAL A 232 14.76 -8.87 -9.36
CA VAL A 232 14.03 -8.19 -8.28
C VAL A 232 14.94 -7.97 -7.07
N GLU A 233 15.68 -8.99 -6.63
CA GLU A 233 16.62 -8.88 -5.52
C GLU A 233 17.71 -7.83 -5.79
N GLU A 234 18.29 -7.81 -6.99
CA GLU A 234 19.27 -6.80 -7.42
C GLU A 234 18.68 -5.37 -7.39
N ASN A 235 17.44 -5.20 -7.85
CA ASN A 235 16.77 -3.91 -7.89
C ASN A 235 16.40 -3.41 -6.49
N ILE A 236 15.95 -4.29 -5.59
CA ILE A 236 15.72 -3.97 -4.18
C ILE A 236 17.05 -3.60 -3.52
N THR A 237 18.12 -4.34 -3.79
CA THR A 237 19.47 -4.04 -3.28
C THR A 237 19.93 -2.63 -3.70
N LYS A 238 19.74 -2.28 -4.97
CA LYS A 238 20.04 -0.93 -5.47
C LYS A 238 19.17 0.12 -4.77
N PHE A 239 17.88 -0.14 -4.60
CA PHE A 239 16.98 0.78 -3.91
C PHE A 239 17.45 1.04 -2.46
N LEU A 240 17.78 0.00 -1.69
CA LEU A 240 18.21 0.15 -0.30
C LEU A 240 19.52 0.92 -0.12
N LYS A 241 20.39 0.92 -1.13
CA LYS A 241 21.58 1.78 -1.13
C LYS A 241 21.22 3.27 -1.18
N PHE A 242 20.13 3.63 -1.84
CA PHE A 242 19.65 5.02 -1.95
C PHE A 242 18.66 5.40 -0.86
N CYS A 243 17.87 4.44 -0.38
CA CYS A 243 16.86 4.63 0.65
C CYS A 243 16.97 3.51 1.69
N PRO A 244 17.88 3.65 2.67
CA PRO A 244 17.96 2.72 3.78
C PRO A 244 16.64 2.69 4.53
N VAL A 245 16.03 1.50 4.62
CA VAL A 245 14.78 1.31 5.35
C VAL A 245 15.12 0.96 6.78
N ILE A 246 14.55 1.72 7.72
CA ILE A 246 14.70 1.49 9.14
C ILE A 246 13.33 1.09 9.68
N ALA A 247 13.20 -0.15 10.15
CA ALA A 247 11.98 -0.62 10.78
C ALA A 247 11.98 -0.21 12.26
N ILE A 248 10.85 0.35 12.71
CA ILE A 248 10.62 0.69 14.11
C ILE A 248 9.67 -0.36 14.69
N LYS A 249 10.16 -1.17 15.64
CA LYS A 249 9.31 -2.03 16.48
C LYS A 249 9.41 -1.53 17.92
N GLY A 250 8.37 -0.84 18.39
CA GLY A 250 8.45 -0.07 19.65
C GLY A 250 9.27 1.20 19.46
N SER A 251 10.26 1.46 20.33
CA SER A 251 11.22 2.58 20.21
C SER A 251 12.54 2.19 19.52
N ILE A 252 12.71 0.92 19.14
CA ILE A 252 13.96 0.38 18.59
C ILE A 252 13.95 0.44 17.06
N MET A 253 14.93 1.12 16.49
CA MET A 253 15.23 1.14 15.06
C MET A 253 16.12 -0.05 14.67
N LYS A 254 15.77 -0.78 13.62
CA LYS A 254 16.62 -1.81 13.00
C LYS A 254 16.76 -1.56 11.50
N ASN A 255 17.98 -1.61 10.99
CA ASN A 255 18.23 -1.57 9.55
C ASN A 255 17.61 -2.81 8.88
N ALA A 256 16.83 -2.58 7.83
CA ALA A 256 16.28 -3.64 7.00
C ALA A 256 17.29 -4.05 5.93
N ASP A 257 17.58 -5.35 5.83
CA ASP A 257 18.30 -5.91 4.70
C ASP A 257 17.33 -6.41 3.60
N VAL A 258 17.88 -6.78 2.45
CA VAL A 258 17.09 -7.24 1.30
C VAL A 258 16.27 -8.48 1.63
N LYS A 259 16.83 -9.39 2.43
CA LYS A 259 16.16 -10.64 2.84
C LYS A 259 14.96 -10.35 3.72
N TYR A 260 15.12 -9.46 4.69
CA TYR A 260 14.07 -8.97 5.56
C TYR A 260 12.95 -8.36 4.72
N ILE A 261 13.26 -7.44 3.80
CA ILE A 261 12.26 -6.82 2.93
C ILE A 261 11.50 -7.83 2.09
N LEU A 262 12.19 -8.75 1.42
CA LEU A 262 11.56 -9.80 0.63
C LEU A 262 10.68 -10.71 1.49
N SER A 263 11.13 -11.04 2.70
CA SER A 263 10.35 -11.84 3.64
C SER A 263 9.09 -11.12 4.12
N GLU A 264 9.17 -9.80 4.36
CA GLU A 264 8.04 -8.97 4.77
C GLU A 264 7.02 -8.81 3.64
N ILE A 265 7.47 -8.61 2.39
CA ILE A 265 6.59 -8.58 1.20
C ILE A 265 5.85 -9.90 1.06
N LYS A 266 6.57 -11.02 1.14
CA LYS A 266 5.99 -12.36 1.05
C LYS A 266 5.01 -12.60 2.20
N ARG A 267 5.36 -12.22 3.42
CA ARG A 267 4.48 -12.34 4.59
C ARG A 267 3.21 -11.53 4.44
N SER A 268 3.31 -10.27 3.99
CA SER A 268 2.14 -9.42 3.72
C SER A 268 1.23 -10.06 2.68
N LEU A 269 1.82 -10.56 1.58
CA LEU A 269 1.09 -11.24 0.53
C LEU A 269 0.35 -12.48 1.03
N ILE A 270 1.05 -13.32 1.82
CA ILE A 270 0.51 -14.50 2.48
C ILE A 270 -0.65 -14.13 3.42
N ASN A 271 -0.47 -13.14 4.30
CA ASN A 271 -1.50 -12.67 5.23
C ASN A 271 -2.74 -12.17 4.48
N ARG A 272 -2.56 -11.50 3.34
CA ARG A 272 -3.65 -11.00 2.50
C ARG A 272 -4.43 -12.14 1.83
N VAL A 273 -3.73 -13.14 1.28
CA VAL A 273 -4.38 -14.30 0.66
C VAL A 273 -5.14 -15.10 1.73
N ALA A 274 -4.55 -15.26 2.91
CA ALA A 274 -5.18 -15.93 4.05
C ALA A 274 -6.45 -15.20 4.51
N SER A 275 -6.36 -13.89 4.77
CA SER A 275 -7.49 -13.07 5.23
C SER A 275 -8.63 -12.96 4.21
N ASN A 276 -8.33 -13.03 2.91
CA ASN A 276 -9.34 -13.11 1.86
C ASN A 276 -9.77 -14.55 1.56
N SER A 277 -9.44 -15.54 2.39
CA SER A 277 -9.81 -16.95 2.20
C SER A 277 -9.49 -17.44 0.78
N PHE A 278 -8.26 -17.19 0.32
CA PHE A 278 -7.73 -17.59 -0.97
C PHE A 278 -8.45 -16.96 -2.18
N ASP A 279 -9.29 -15.95 -1.95
CA ASP A 279 -10.07 -15.22 -2.97
C ASP A 279 -9.27 -14.05 -3.61
N ASP A 280 -7.97 -14.26 -3.87
CA ASP A 280 -7.05 -13.25 -4.43
C ASP A 280 -6.16 -13.84 -5.54
N ASP A 281 -6.06 -13.14 -6.67
CA ASP A 281 -5.35 -13.61 -7.87
C ASP A 281 -3.84 -13.78 -7.65
N ARG A 282 -3.28 -13.23 -6.57
CA ARG A 282 -1.86 -13.34 -6.23
C ARG A 282 -1.48 -14.68 -5.59
N ILE A 283 -2.45 -15.56 -5.34
CA ILE A 283 -2.16 -16.96 -4.98
C ILE A 283 -1.59 -17.74 -6.18
N PHE A 284 -1.69 -17.19 -7.39
CA PHE A 284 -1.24 -17.85 -8.61
C PHE A 284 0.17 -17.40 -9.04
N SER A 285 0.93 -18.33 -9.61
CA SER A 285 2.22 -18.04 -10.23
C SER A 285 2.00 -17.18 -11.48
N LYS A 286 2.54 -15.95 -11.46
CA LYS A 286 2.44 -15.02 -12.59
C LYS A 286 3.12 -15.58 -13.84
N GLU A 287 4.32 -16.14 -13.67
CA GLU A 287 5.12 -16.73 -14.75
C GLU A 287 4.36 -17.86 -15.44
N ASN A 288 3.85 -18.81 -14.65
CA ASN A 288 3.19 -20.00 -15.20
C ASN A 288 1.86 -19.66 -15.89
N ILE A 289 1.16 -18.63 -15.43
CA ILE A 289 -0.08 -18.16 -16.07
C ILE A 289 0.19 -17.32 -17.33
N GLU A 290 1.28 -16.56 -17.37
CA GLU A 290 1.57 -15.72 -18.53
C GLU A 290 2.19 -16.51 -19.68
N PHE A 291 3.11 -17.43 -19.37
CA PHE A 291 3.90 -18.14 -20.38
C PHE A 291 3.44 -19.59 -20.64
N ASP A 292 3.00 -20.32 -19.62
CA ASP A 292 2.73 -21.79 -19.69
C ASP A 292 1.24 -22.15 -19.54
N LEU A 293 0.34 -21.22 -19.86
CA LEU A 293 -1.09 -21.42 -19.67
C LEU A 293 -1.68 -22.37 -20.72
N ASP A 294 -2.09 -23.56 -20.26
CA ASP A 294 -2.86 -24.53 -21.03
C ASP A 294 -4.36 -24.18 -20.95
N LEU A 295 -4.84 -23.50 -21.99
CA LEU A 295 -6.23 -23.07 -22.08
C LEU A 295 -7.21 -24.25 -22.25
N GLU A 296 -6.80 -25.33 -22.88
CA GLU A 296 -7.66 -26.50 -23.10
C GLU A 296 -7.90 -27.22 -21.77
N LEU A 297 -6.83 -27.45 -21.00
CA LEU A 297 -6.89 -28.02 -19.66
C LEU A 297 -7.81 -27.20 -18.74
N ILE A 298 -7.57 -25.87 -18.67
CA ILE A 298 -8.34 -24.99 -17.80
C ILE A 298 -9.81 -24.94 -18.25
N THR A 299 -10.09 -24.89 -19.55
CA THR A 299 -11.45 -24.88 -20.07
C THR A 299 -12.17 -26.20 -19.81
N ARG A 300 -11.48 -27.33 -19.98
CA ARG A 300 -12.01 -28.67 -19.65
C ARG A 300 -12.44 -28.75 -18.19
N ILE A 301 -11.59 -28.30 -17.26
CA ILE A 301 -11.91 -28.28 -15.84
C ILE A 301 -13.01 -27.24 -15.55
N GLY A 302 -12.95 -26.06 -16.17
CA GLY A 302 -13.97 -25.02 -16.02
C GLY A 302 -15.37 -25.48 -16.45
N ASN A 303 -15.46 -26.36 -17.45
CA ASN A 303 -16.73 -26.92 -17.93
C ASN A 303 -17.35 -27.94 -16.96
N THR A 304 -16.56 -28.56 -16.06
CA THR A 304 -17.12 -29.45 -15.02
C THR A 304 -17.70 -28.65 -13.86
N ILE A 305 -17.20 -27.44 -13.64
CA ILE A 305 -17.61 -26.55 -12.55
C ILE A 305 -18.93 -25.86 -12.88
N SER A 306 -19.87 -25.84 -11.93
CA SER A 306 -21.10 -25.06 -12.06
C SER A 306 -20.77 -23.58 -12.29
N LYS A 307 -21.44 -22.94 -13.26
CA LYS A 307 -21.30 -21.50 -13.55
C LYS A 307 -21.52 -20.61 -12.32
N SER A 308 -22.31 -21.08 -11.33
CA SER A 308 -22.54 -20.38 -10.06
C SER A 308 -21.31 -20.33 -9.13
N SER A 309 -20.40 -21.29 -9.25
CA SER A 309 -19.14 -21.35 -8.49
C SER A 309 -18.07 -20.41 -9.04
N ILE A 310 -18.16 -20.06 -10.33
CA ILE A 310 -17.26 -19.12 -11.01
C ILE A 310 -17.81 -17.70 -10.80
N ARG A 311 -17.60 -17.13 -9.60
CA ARG A 311 -18.07 -15.78 -9.26
C ARG A 311 -17.06 -14.73 -9.72
N ASN A 312 -17.54 -13.72 -10.46
CA ASN A 312 -16.80 -12.47 -10.63
C ASN A 312 -16.76 -11.71 -9.29
N LYS A 313 -15.64 -11.05 -8.96
CA LYS A 313 -15.63 -10.08 -7.86
C LYS A 313 -16.79 -9.09 -8.07
N PRO A 314 -17.60 -8.76 -7.04
CA PRO A 314 -18.42 -7.57 -7.11
C PRO A 314 -17.50 -6.40 -7.43
N LYS A 315 -17.86 -5.54 -8.40
CA LYS A 315 -17.14 -4.31 -8.67
C LYS A 315 -17.21 -3.44 -7.42
N THR A 316 -16.24 -3.56 -6.50
CA THR A 316 -15.98 -2.51 -5.51
C THR A 316 -15.25 -1.38 -6.22
N SER A 317 -15.94 -0.74 -7.17
CA SER A 317 -15.57 0.60 -7.61
C SER A 317 -16.09 1.55 -6.54
N ILE A 318 -15.32 1.73 -5.47
CA ILE A 318 -15.44 2.99 -4.74
C ILE A 318 -14.77 4.00 -5.66
N VAL A 319 -15.61 4.74 -6.40
CA VAL A 319 -15.17 5.92 -7.15
C VAL A 319 -14.75 6.95 -6.10
N ILE A 320 -13.47 6.97 -5.75
CA ILE A 320 -12.85 8.07 -5.02
C ILE A 320 -12.17 8.92 -6.10
N ASN A 321 -12.74 10.10 -6.31
CA ASN A 321 -12.23 11.27 -7.03
C ASN A 321 -11.21 11.08 -8.16
N GLN A 322 -11.60 11.59 -9.34
CA GLN A 322 -10.81 11.79 -10.56
C GLN A 322 -9.63 12.76 -10.38
N ASN A 323 -8.66 12.44 -9.52
CA ASN A 323 -7.38 13.12 -9.53
C ASN A 323 -6.32 12.18 -10.09
N ASN A 324 -5.92 12.51 -11.32
CA ASN A 324 -4.93 11.86 -12.16
C ASN A 324 -3.69 11.44 -11.37
N ILE A 325 -3.42 10.14 -11.35
CA ILE A 325 -2.20 9.46 -11.81
C ILE A 325 -2.47 7.96 -11.57
N SER A 326 -3.12 7.33 -12.54
CA SER A 326 -3.14 5.88 -12.71
C SER A 326 -1.88 5.46 -13.46
N GLU A 327 -1.05 4.64 -12.83
CA GLU A 327 0.06 3.99 -13.53
C GLU A 327 -0.47 2.99 -14.55
N ASN A 328 0.03 3.16 -15.79
CA ASN A 328 -0.31 2.46 -17.03
C ASN A 328 -1.55 2.96 -17.81
N GLU A 329 -1.86 4.25 -17.72
CA GLU A 329 -2.49 4.95 -18.86
C GLU A 329 -1.44 5.86 -19.50
N THR A 330 -0.81 5.36 -20.56
CA THR A 330 -0.27 6.24 -21.59
C THR A 330 -1.39 7.18 -22.02
N VAL A 331 -1.14 8.47 -21.82
CA VAL A 331 -1.87 9.65 -22.28
C VAL A 331 -2.79 9.33 -23.47
N ASN A 332 -4.11 9.40 -23.24
CA ASN A 332 -5.11 9.65 -24.28
C ASN A 332 -6.41 10.17 -23.62
N SER A 333 -6.32 11.36 -23.04
CA SER A 333 -7.46 12.18 -22.62
C SER A 333 -7.51 13.49 -23.42
N LEU A 334 -7.27 13.38 -24.72
CA LEU A 334 -7.93 14.21 -25.74
C LEU A 334 -9.09 13.35 -26.25
N GLU A 335 -10.25 13.94 -26.54
CA GLU A 335 -11.45 13.25 -27.03
C GLU A 335 -11.09 12.03 -27.89
N ILE A 336 -11.34 10.82 -27.36
CA ILE A 336 -10.97 9.59 -28.05
C ILE A 336 -11.90 9.44 -29.26
N ILE A 337 -11.46 9.99 -30.38
CA ILE A 337 -11.77 9.44 -31.70
C ILE A 337 -11.40 7.96 -31.58
N LYS A 338 -12.41 7.07 -31.55
CA LYS A 338 -12.20 5.62 -31.50
C LYS A 338 -11.46 5.20 -32.78
N HIS A 339 -10.13 5.24 -32.74
CA HIS A 339 -9.32 4.64 -33.79
C HIS A 339 -9.56 3.13 -33.79
N PRO A 340 -9.65 2.49 -34.97
CA PRO A 340 -9.71 1.04 -35.06
C PRO A 340 -8.48 0.44 -34.37
N LYS A 341 -8.71 -0.45 -33.40
CA LYS A 341 -7.62 -1.18 -32.71
C LYS A 341 -6.80 -1.96 -33.74
N THR A 342 -5.49 -1.92 -33.61
CA THR A 342 -4.59 -2.71 -34.47
C THR A 342 -4.80 -4.22 -34.21
N GLU A 343 -4.41 -5.06 -35.17
CA GLU A 343 -4.50 -6.52 -35.00
C GLU A 343 -3.68 -7.02 -33.80
N GLU A 344 -2.53 -6.39 -33.53
CA GLU A 344 -1.69 -6.68 -32.36
C GLU A 344 -2.40 -6.32 -31.04
N GLU A 345 -3.08 -5.16 -30.99
CA GLU A 345 -3.88 -4.78 -29.81
C GLU A 345 -5.10 -5.70 -29.59
N LYS A 346 -5.73 -6.17 -30.67
CA LYS A 346 -6.83 -7.14 -30.57
C LYS A 346 -6.34 -8.47 -30.02
N ALA A 347 -5.24 -9.00 -30.54
CA ALA A 347 -4.62 -10.23 -30.07
C ALA A 347 -4.20 -10.14 -28.60
N ARG A 348 -3.57 -9.02 -28.19
CA ARG A 348 -3.21 -8.77 -26.78
C ARG A 348 -4.43 -8.73 -25.87
N ASN A 349 -5.49 -8.02 -26.26
CA ASN A 349 -6.72 -7.94 -25.47
C ASN A 349 -7.42 -9.29 -25.35
N GLN A 350 -7.40 -10.09 -26.41
CA GLN A 350 -7.94 -11.46 -26.38
C GLN A 350 -7.15 -12.33 -25.40
N ARG A 351 -5.82 -12.32 -25.47
CA ARG A 351 -4.96 -13.09 -24.55
C ARG A 351 -5.19 -12.69 -23.09
N LEU A 352 -5.34 -11.39 -22.79
CA LEU A 352 -5.66 -10.91 -21.45
C LEU A 352 -7.03 -11.40 -20.96
N LYS A 353 -8.01 -11.51 -21.86
CA LYS A 353 -9.34 -12.05 -21.54
C LYS A 353 -9.27 -13.54 -21.24
N GLU A 354 -8.49 -14.30 -22.00
CA GLU A 354 -8.24 -15.73 -21.76
C GLU A 354 -7.59 -15.96 -20.39
N ILE A 355 -6.49 -15.24 -20.09
CA ILE A 355 -5.82 -15.28 -18.79
C ILE A 355 -6.80 -14.96 -17.65
N ARG A 356 -7.62 -13.91 -17.82
CA ARG A 356 -8.61 -13.51 -16.81
C ARG A 356 -9.64 -14.61 -16.57
N ASN A 357 -10.17 -15.21 -17.63
CA ASN A 357 -11.14 -16.30 -17.50
C ASN A 357 -10.52 -17.54 -16.84
N SER A 358 -9.28 -17.87 -17.19
CA SER A 358 -8.55 -18.98 -16.57
C SER A 358 -8.33 -18.77 -15.08
N LYS A 359 -7.96 -17.55 -14.66
CA LYS A 359 -7.85 -17.20 -13.24
C LYS A 359 -9.17 -17.35 -12.49
N LEU A 360 -10.31 -17.05 -13.11
CA LEU A 360 -11.63 -17.25 -12.47
C LEU A 360 -11.90 -18.74 -12.20
N VAL A 361 -11.54 -19.62 -13.14
CA VAL A 361 -11.66 -21.08 -12.96
C VAL A 361 -10.76 -21.54 -11.81
N LEU A 362 -9.47 -21.22 -11.87
CA LEU A 362 -8.50 -21.60 -10.84
C LEU A 362 -8.92 -21.10 -9.45
N ARG A 363 -9.45 -19.88 -9.37
CA ARG A 363 -9.91 -19.25 -8.15
C ARG A 363 -11.15 -19.92 -7.57
N SER A 364 -12.08 -20.39 -8.40
CA SER A 364 -13.25 -21.14 -7.94
C SER A 364 -12.89 -22.44 -7.20
N ILE A 365 -11.70 -22.98 -7.47
CA ILE A 365 -11.09 -24.11 -6.77
C ILE A 365 -10.32 -23.60 -5.54
N ALA A 366 -9.48 -22.57 -5.71
CA ALA A 366 -8.63 -22.02 -4.65
C ALA A 366 -9.40 -21.65 -3.36
N VAL A 367 -10.56 -21.01 -3.50
CA VAL A 367 -11.39 -20.54 -2.37
C VAL A 367 -11.99 -21.66 -1.51
N ARG A 368 -11.86 -22.93 -1.92
CA ARG A 368 -12.34 -24.08 -1.14
C ARG A 368 -11.31 -24.59 -0.14
N PHE A 369 -10.02 -24.36 -0.39
CA PHE A 369 -8.93 -24.80 0.50
C PHE A 369 -9.01 -24.28 1.93
N PRO A 370 -9.36 -23.01 2.20
CA PRO A 370 -9.54 -22.54 3.57
C PRO A 370 -10.51 -23.37 4.40
N LEU A 371 -11.68 -23.71 3.83
CA LEU A 371 -12.66 -24.56 4.51
C LEU A 371 -12.08 -25.95 4.78
N MET A 372 -11.25 -26.44 3.86
CA MET A 372 -10.59 -27.72 4.05
C MET A 372 -9.47 -27.69 5.10
N PHE A 373 -8.85 -26.53 5.33
CA PHE A 373 -7.81 -26.35 6.35
C PHE A 373 -8.40 -26.11 7.73
N TYR A 374 -9.47 -25.32 7.86
CA TYR A 374 -10.18 -25.09 9.12
C TYR A 374 -10.77 -26.36 9.73
N GLY A 375 -11.04 -27.38 8.90
CA GLY A 375 -11.72 -28.59 9.34
C GLY A 375 -10.91 -29.49 10.29
N LYS A 376 -9.57 -29.34 10.41
CA LYS A 376 -8.72 -30.23 11.24
C LYS A 376 -7.36 -29.67 11.66
N ASP A 377 -7.09 -29.73 12.96
CA ASP A 377 -5.75 -29.58 13.57
C ASP A 377 -4.89 -30.86 13.50
N ASP A 378 -5.50 -32.05 13.33
CA ASP A 378 -4.82 -33.32 13.64
C ASP A 378 -4.16 -34.08 12.47
N TYR A 379 -4.27 -33.63 11.20
CA TYR A 379 -3.83 -34.45 10.04
C TYR A 379 -3.01 -33.75 8.96
N LEU A 380 -3.00 -32.41 8.93
CA LEU A 380 -2.05 -31.70 8.08
C LEU A 380 -0.76 -31.61 8.88
N ASP A 381 0.21 -32.47 8.56
CA ASP A 381 1.56 -32.40 9.14
C ASP A 381 2.11 -30.96 9.03
N GLU A 382 3.06 -30.58 9.89
CA GLU A 382 3.81 -29.32 9.77
C GLU A 382 4.48 -29.19 8.39
N ASN A 383 4.59 -30.30 7.65
CA ASN A 383 5.21 -30.44 6.34
C ASN A 383 4.22 -30.50 5.15
N PHE A 384 2.97 -30.04 5.27
CA PHE A 384 2.07 -30.06 4.11
C PHE A 384 2.62 -29.17 2.98
N ASP A 385 2.51 -29.69 1.76
CA ASP A 385 3.03 -29.08 0.55
C ASP A 385 1.98 -29.17 -0.58
N LEU A 386 2.05 -28.27 -1.55
CA LEU A 386 1.27 -28.33 -2.78
C LEU A 386 1.45 -29.67 -3.51
N SER A 387 2.61 -30.31 -3.32
CA SER A 387 2.96 -31.58 -3.95
C SER A 387 2.19 -32.78 -3.38
N ASN A 388 2.00 -32.84 -2.06
CA ASN A 388 1.37 -33.94 -1.32
C ASN A 388 -0.08 -33.64 -0.88
N LEU A 389 -0.59 -32.44 -1.13
CA LEU A 389 -1.91 -31.98 -0.67
C LEU A 389 -3.07 -32.94 -0.96
N THR A 390 -3.10 -33.53 -2.16
CA THR A 390 -4.17 -34.46 -2.57
C THR A 390 -4.13 -35.79 -1.82
N GLU A 391 -2.99 -36.14 -1.24
CA GLU A 391 -2.81 -37.36 -0.45
C GLU A 391 -3.18 -37.11 1.01
N LEU A 392 -2.92 -35.91 1.51
CA LEU A 392 -3.26 -35.49 2.87
C LEU A 392 -4.76 -35.26 3.07
N ILE A 393 -5.45 -34.71 2.07
CA ILE A 393 -6.90 -34.46 2.15
C ILE A 393 -7.66 -35.78 1.92
N LYS A 394 -8.57 -36.16 2.82
CA LYS A 394 -9.43 -37.35 2.66
C LYS A 394 -10.43 -37.19 1.50
N ASP A 395 -10.81 -38.30 0.86
CA ASP A 395 -11.69 -38.29 -0.32
C ASP A 395 -13.08 -37.71 -0.03
N ASP A 396 -13.77 -38.16 1.03
CA ASP A 396 -15.10 -37.66 1.40
C ASP A 396 -15.13 -36.13 1.57
N PHE A 397 -14.04 -35.59 2.12
CA PHE A 397 -13.90 -34.17 2.40
C PHE A 397 -13.56 -33.37 1.13
N TRP A 398 -12.77 -33.96 0.23
CA TRP A 398 -12.59 -33.41 -1.10
C TRP A 398 -13.93 -33.30 -1.83
N GLU A 399 -14.75 -34.35 -1.79
CA GLU A 399 -16.07 -34.38 -2.41
C GLU A 399 -17.06 -33.38 -1.80
N GLU A 400 -16.99 -33.15 -0.49
CA GLU A 400 -17.85 -32.20 0.22
C GLU A 400 -17.58 -30.73 -0.17
N PHE A 401 -16.30 -30.32 -0.21
CA PHE A 401 -15.94 -28.90 -0.32
C PHE A 401 -15.55 -28.46 -1.74
N MET A 402 -15.00 -29.35 -2.57
CA MET A 402 -14.61 -28.99 -3.92
C MET A 402 -15.81 -28.79 -4.85
N PRO A 403 -15.68 -27.99 -5.93
CA PRO A 403 -16.73 -27.91 -6.92
C PRO A 403 -17.02 -29.30 -7.51
N LYS A 404 -18.30 -29.64 -7.66
CA LYS A 404 -18.73 -30.91 -8.28
C LYS A 404 -18.00 -31.12 -9.61
N GLY A 405 -17.45 -32.31 -9.81
CA GLY A 405 -16.71 -32.68 -11.02
C GLY A 405 -15.23 -32.27 -11.03
N VAL A 406 -14.71 -31.63 -9.97
CA VAL A 406 -13.27 -31.38 -9.80
C VAL A 406 -12.65 -32.49 -8.98
N THR A 407 -11.83 -33.33 -9.62
CA THR A 407 -11.14 -34.44 -8.95
C THR A 407 -9.76 -34.03 -8.42
N LYS A 408 -9.19 -34.83 -7.51
CA LYS A 408 -7.79 -34.70 -7.07
C LYS A 408 -6.81 -34.76 -8.24
N GLN A 409 -7.09 -35.57 -9.25
CA GLN A 409 -6.27 -35.64 -10.46
C GLN A 409 -6.30 -34.33 -11.24
N ASN A 410 -7.47 -33.70 -11.38
CA ASN A 410 -7.56 -32.38 -11.99
C ASN A 410 -6.72 -31.35 -11.23
N PHE A 411 -6.74 -31.38 -9.89
CA PHE A 411 -5.88 -30.50 -9.10
C PHE A 411 -4.39 -30.77 -9.33
N LYS A 412 -3.96 -32.04 -9.42
CA LYS A 412 -2.56 -32.39 -9.73
C LYS A 412 -2.09 -31.79 -11.07
N GLU A 413 -2.98 -31.66 -12.05
CA GLU A 413 -2.68 -31.06 -13.36
C GLU A 413 -2.55 -29.52 -13.28
N ILE A 414 -3.38 -28.86 -12.47
CA ILE A 414 -3.39 -27.39 -12.38
C ILE A 414 -2.56 -26.80 -11.24
N LYS A 415 -2.06 -27.62 -10.30
CA LYS A 415 -1.31 -27.13 -9.13
C LYS A 415 -0.08 -26.31 -9.53
N TYR A 416 0.50 -26.57 -10.71
CA TYR A 416 1.60 -25.78 -11.27
C TYR A 416 1.24 -24.28 -11.43
N TYR A 417 -0.03 -23.92 -11.59
CA TYR A 417 -0.45 -22.52 -11.70
C TYR A 417 -0.52 -21.78 -10.35
N PHE A 418 -0.34 -22.46 -9.23
CA PHE A 418 -0.33 -21.84 -7.89
C PHE A 418 1.09 -21.45 -7.47
N ASP A 419 1.22 -20.30 -6.81
CA ASP A 419 2.46 -19.96 -6.13
C ASP A 419 2.58 -20.81 -4.87
N LYS A 420 3.53 -21.75 -4.90
CA LYS A 420 3.78 -22.70 -3.82
C LYS A 420 3.99 -22.01 -2.46
N THR A 421 4.77 -20.94 -2.43
CA THR A 421 5.14 -20.23 -1.19
C THR A 421 3.93 -19.52 -0.61
N VAL A 422 3.18 -18.82 -1.46
CA VAL A 422 1.99 -18.06 -1.05
C VAL A 422 0.88 -19.00 -0.59
N PHE A 423 0.65 -20.09 -1.32
CA PHE A 423 -0.41 -21.05 -0.99
C PHE A 423 -0.15 -21.72 0.37
N ILE A 424 1.06 -22.25 0.59
CA ILE A 424 1.41 -22.93 1.85
C ILE A 424 1.41 -21.93 3.01
N GLY A 425 2.04 -20.78 2.82
CA GLY A 425 2.07 -19.73 3.84
C GLY A 425 0.67 -19.27 4.23
N ALA A 426 -0.22 -19.08 3.25
CA ALA A 426 -1.60 -18.68 3.52
C ALA A 426 -2.40 -19.80 4.20
N GLY A 427 -2.14 -21.07 3.86
CA GLY A 427 -2.75 -22.22 4.54
C GLY A 427 -2.31 -22.34 6.00
N ASN A 428 -1.02 -22.15 6.27
CA ASN A 428 -0.45 -22.12 7.62
C ASN A 428 -1.00 -20.98 8.49
N ASN A 429 -1.40 -19.85 7.89
CA ASN A 429 -2.01 -18.74 8.62
C ASN A 429 -3.50 -18.93 8.95
N ILE A 430 -4.17 -19.85 8.24
CA ILE A 430 -5.59 -20.13 8.40
C ILE A 430 -5.83 -21.24 9.43
N ARG A 431 -4.89 -22.19 9.51
CA ARG A 431 -4.74 -23.09 10.65
C ARG A 431 -4.31 -22.27 11.87
#